data_AF-A0A6A6F6V9-F1
#
_entry.id   AF-A0A6A6F6V9-F1
#
_cell.length_a   1.000
_cell.length_b   1.000
_cell.length_c   1.000
_cell.angle_alpha   90.00
_cell.angle_beta   90.00
_cell.angle_gamma   90.00
#
_symmetry.space_group_name_H-M   'P 1'
#
loop_
_entity.id
_entity.type
_entity.pdbx_description
1 polymer ?
#
loop_
_entity_poly.entity_id
_entity_poly.type
_entity_poly.pdbx_seq_one_letter_code
_entity_poly.pdbx_strand_id
1 'polypeptide(L)'
;KAPHISTPRHVHHFDTYGLVNRLKDGNWSEAQAITTMKGVRVMLAENMDLAREALVSKSQVENETYLFRAACAELKTEVTSRRRAEQEKMRSERAQLQHEVEILTQRLGQEIAAMKDDIKGTFDDRKMAVRNDERLMESKIQRLNYQITVDLQADAKSEVEGLRWVMTRRVILALGAIVIMVVGSLRIYSNTVHEQEQTAKRLARMRSGGTQTDSGSGRGAAGSNSPTAGQEMNGGEMLVDSLPTG
;
A
#
# COMPACT_ATOMS: atom_id res chain seq x y z
N LYS A 1 55.37 66.08 -26.92
CA LYS A 1 55.71 67.35 -27.62
C LYS A 1 55.76 68.44 -26.55
N ALA A 2 56.92 69.04 -26.28
CA ALA A 2 57.10 69.97 -25.16
C ALA A 2 56.16 71.20 -25.29
N PRO A 3 55.66 71.78 -24.18
CA PRO A 3 54.84 72.99 -24.21
C PRO A 3 55.68 74.16 -24.71
N HIS A 4 55.16 74.87 -25.71
CA HIS A 4 55.79 76.06 -26.27
C HIS A 4 55.53 77.24 -25.33
N ILE A 5 56.51 77.59 -24.50
CA ILE A 5 56.53 78.87 -23.79
C ILE A 5 57.01 79.91 -24.80
N SER A 6 56.08 80.46 -25.59
CA SER A 6 56.34 81.72 -26.27
C SER A 6 56.12 82.86 -25.27
N THR A 7 57.05 83.79 -25.20
CA THR A 7 56.91 84.99 -24.36
C THR A 7 55.67 85.76 -24.82
N PRO A 8 54.77 86.18 -23.91
CA PRO A 8 53.58 86.94 -24.28
C PRO A 8 53.99 88.19 -25.05
N ARG A 9 53.46 88.36 -26.27
CA ARG A 9 53.65 89.59 -27.05
C ARG A 9 53.04 90.74 -26.26
N HIS A 10 53.85 91.73 -25.86
CA HIS A 10 53.34 92.91 -25.17
C HIS A 10 52.47 93.72 -26.14
N VAL A 11 51.15 93.63 -25.98
CA VAL A 11 50.18 94.38 -26.78
C VAL A 11 49.88 95.66 -26.04
N HIS A 12 50.17 96.80 -26.66
CA HIS A 12 49.80 98.10 -26.11
C HIS A 12 48.29 98.31 -26.30
N HIS A 13 47.52 98.12 -25.24
CA HIS A 13 46.05 98.14 -25.29
C HIS A 13 45.46 99.56 -25.46
N PHE A 14 46.23 100.62 -25.18
CA PHE A 14 45.72 102.00 -25.21
C PHE A 14 46.78 103.07 -25.50
N ASP A 15 46.68 103.71 -26.68
CA ASP A 15 47.55 104.82 -27.08
C ASP A 15 47.24 106.13 -26.33
N THR A 16 47.94 106.32 -25.21
CA THR A 16 47.82 107.53 -24.38
C THR A 16 48.30 108.79 -25.09
N TYR A 17 49.33 108.70 -25.92
CA TYR A 17 49.92 109.86 -26.61
C TYR A 17 49.03 110.32 -27.78
N GLY A 18 48.56 109.38 -28.61
CA GLY A 18 47.66 109.69 -29.71
C GLY A 18 46.32 110.26 -29.25
N LEU A 19 45.79 109.81 -28.11
CA LEU A 19 44.56 110.40 -27.56
C LEU A 19 44.77 111.85 -27.11
N VAL A 20 45.87 112.15 -26.41
CA VAL A 20 46.18 113.51 -25.94
C VAL A 20 46.40 114.45 -27.12
N ASN A 21 47.14 114.04 -28.15
CA ASN A 21 47.36 114.88 -29.33
C ASN A 21 46.05 115.17 -30.08
N ARG A 22 45.19 114.16 -30.31
CA ARG A 22 43.89 114.38 -30.95
C ARG A 22 42.97 115.32 -30.15
N LEU A 23 43.02 115.29 -28.82
CA LEU A 23 42.26 116.21 -27.98
C LEU A 23 42.81 117.63 -28.04
N LYS A 24 44.14 117.79 -28.11
CA LYS A 24 44.81 119.09 -28.29
C LYS A 24 44.46 119.72 -29.66
N ASP A 25 44.44 118.92 -30.72
CA ASP A 25 44.01 119.36 -32.06
C ASP A 25 42.53 119.81 -32.10
N GLY A 26 41.71 119.27 -31.18
CA GLY A 26 40.29 119.59 -31.02
C GLY A 26 39.99 120.81 -30.14
N ASN A 27 40.97 121.68 -29.87
CA ASN A 27 40.83 122.88 -29.04
C ASN A 27 40.67 122.64 -27.52
N TRP A 28 41.08 121.48 -27.00
CA TRP A 28 41.07 121.19 -25.55
C TRP A 28 42.38 121.66 -24.91
N SER A 29 42.31 122.14 -23.66
CA SER A 29 43.53 122.45 -22.91
C SER A 29 44.32 121.17 -22.59
N GLU A 30 45.65 121.29 -22.51
CA GLU A 30 46.52 120.15 -22.23
C GLU A 30 46.19 119.45 -20.89
N ALA A 31 45.86 120.23 -19.85
CA ALA A 31 45.43 119.69 -18.57
C ALA A 31 44.13 118.88 -18.66
N GLN A 32 43.15 119.36 -19.44
CA GLN A 32 41.89 118.64 -19.68
C GLN A 32 42.12 117.37 -20.51
N ALA A 33 42.93 117.45 -21.58
CA ALA A 33 43.26 116.29 -22.42
C ALA A 33 43.96 115.18 -21.63
N ILE A 34 44.93 115.53 -20.78
CA ILE A 34 45.64 114.59 -19.90
C ILE A 34 44.68 113.98 -18.87
N THR A 35 43.78 114.76 -18.29
CA THR A 35 42.82 114.28 -17.28
C THR A 35 41.82 113.31 -17.89
N THR A 36 41.27 113.62 -19.06
CA THR A 36 40.38 112.72 -19.81
C THR A 36 41.07 111.43 -20.21
N MET A 37 42.32 111.51 -20.69
CA MET A 37 43.13 110.31 -21.01
C MET A 37 43.32 109.41 -19.77
N LYS A 38 43.64 110.00 -18.61
CA LYS A 38 43.78 109.24 -17.35
C LYS A 38 42.46 108.56 -16.97
N GLY A 39 41.32 109.24 -17.12
CA GLY A 39 39.99 108.66 -16.85
C GLY A 39 39.68 107.48 -17.77
N VAL A 40 39.89 107.63 -19.07
CA VAL A 40 39.69 106.55 -20.06
C VAL A 40 40.62 105.36 -19.78
N ARG A 41 41.88 105.62 -19.41
CA ARG A 41 42.84 104.57 -19.05
C ARG A 41 42.39 103.75 -17.84
N VAL A 42 41.84 104.40 -16.82
CA VAL A 42 41.32 103.73 -15.61
C VAL A 42 40.09 102.88 -15.96
N MET A 43 39.11 103.45 -16.67
CA MET A 43 37.92 102.70 -17.11
C MET A 43 38.29 101.49 -17.98
N LEU A 44 39.28 101.63 -18.86
CA LEU A 44 39.72 100.52 -19.70
C LEU A 44 40.41 99.43 -18.88
N ALA A 45 41.24 99.81 -17.89
CA ALA A 45 41.88 98.86 -17.00
C ALA A 45 40.85 98.05 -16.20
N GLU A 46 39.86 98.72 -15.59
CA GLU A 46 38.78 98.07 -14.85
C GLU A 46 37.97 97.09 -15.72
N ASN A 47 37.61 97.49 -16.94
CA ASN A 47 36.87 96.61 -17.85
C ASN A 47 37.71 95.43 -18.34
N MET A 48 39.02 95.61 -18.55
CA MET A 48 39.90 94.52 -18.93
C MET A 48 40.10 93.51 -17.79
N ASP A 49 40.20 93.98 -16.56
CA ASP A 49 40.35 93.11 -15.39
C ASP A 49 39.07 92.29 -15.16
N LEU A 50 37.90 92.93 -15.27
CA LEU A 50 36.61 92.24 -15.23
C LEU A 50 36.48 91.19 -16.35
N ALA A 51 36.88 91.53 -17.58
CA ALA A 51 36.86 90.59 -18.70
C ALA A 51 37.83 89.43 -18.50
N ARG A 52 39.02 89.67 -17.93
CA ARG A 52 39.99 88.61 -17.61
C ARG A 52 39.48 87.67 -16.52
N GLU A 53 38.77 88.18 -15.54
CA GLU A 53 38.16 87.36 -14.49
C GLU A 53 37.00 86.50 -15.01
N ALA A 54 36.24 87.02 -15.98
CA ALA A 54 35.17 86.28 -16.66
C ALA A 54 35.67 85.28 -17.71
N LEU A 55 36.90 85.45 -18.21
CA LEU A 55 37.50 84.56 -19.21
C LEU A 55 38.12 83.34 -18.54
N VAL A 56 37.46 82.20 -18.69
CA VAL A 56 38.03 80.90 -18.31
C VAL A 56 39.23 80.60 -19.20
N SER A 57 40.36 80.26 -18.58
CA SER A 57 41.56 79.88 -19.33
C SER A 57 41.29 78.64 -20.18
N LYS A 58 41.82 78.61 -21.41
CA LYS A 58 41.80 77.42 -22.27
C LYS A 58 42.30 76.18 -21.53
N SER A 59 43.32 76.32 -20.67
CA SER A 59 43.86 75.20 -19.89
C SER A 59 42.87 74.64 -18.86
N GLN A 60 42.05 75.49 -18.24
CA GLN A 60 41.04 75.06 -17.27
C GLN A 60 39.93 74.27 -17.99
N VAL A 61 39.44 74.78 -19.12
CA VAL A 61 38.43 74.08 -19.93
C VAL A 61 38.95 72.72 -20.40
N GLU A 62 40.19 72.65 -20.87
CA GLU A 62 40.81 71.39 -21.32
C GLU A 62 40.99 70.40 -20.18
N ASN A 63 41.38 70.86 -18.99
CA ASN A 63 41.52 70.02 -17.80
C ASN A 63 40.17 69.45 -17.33
N GLU A 64 39.15 70.29 -17.17
CA GLU A 64 37.80 69.84 -16.78
C GLU A 64 37.20 68.88 -17.82
N THR A 65 37.42 69.16 -19.11
CA THR A 65 36.98 68.26 -20.19
C THR A 65 37.68 66.90 -20.10
N TYR A 66 38.97 66.87 -19.75
CA TYR A 66 39.71 65.63 -19.55
C TYR A 66 39.17 64.84 -18.36
N LEU A 67 38.97 65.48 -17.20
CA LEU A 67 38.42 64.85 -16.00
C LEU A 67 37.01 64.30 -16.25
N PHE A 68 36.16 65.06 -16.94
CA PHE A 68 34.83 64.60 -17.33
C PHE A 68 34.89 63.36 -18.24
N ARG A 69 35.76 63.38 -19.27
CA ARG A 69 35.94 62.23 -20.16
C ARG A 69 36.47 61.00 -19.42
N ALA A 70 37.38 61.19 -18.47
CA ALA A 70 37.90 60.11 -17.63
C ALA A 70 36.77 59.50 -16.78
N ALA A 71 35.98 60.33 -16.10
CA ALA A 71 34.83 59.89 -15.30
C ALA A 71 33.78 59.17 -16.17
N CYS A 72 33.48 59.67 -17.37
CA CYS A 72 32.58 58.98 -18.30
C CYS A 72 33.14 57.62 -18.77
N ALA A 73 34.45 57.53 -19.00
CA ALA A 73 35.09 56.28 -19.37
C ALA A 73 35.02 55.26 -18.22
N GLU A 74 35.29 55.69 -17.00
CA GLU A 74 35.18 54.87 -15.79
C GLU A 74 33.73 54.41 -15.53
N LEU A 75 32.75 55.33 -15.62
CA LEU A 75 31.35 54.95 -15.48
C LEU A 75 30.94 53.94 -16.56
N LYS A 76 31.40 54.11 -17.79
CA LYS A 76 31.11 53.19 -18.89
C LYS A 76 31.70 51.80 -18.63
N THR A 77 32.93 51.71 -18.15
CA THR A 77 33.55 50.42 -17.82
C THR A 77 32.87 49.77 -16.63
N GLU A 78 32.50 50.53 -15.60
CA GLU A 78 31.76 50.03 -14.45
C GLU A 78 30.38 49.50 -14.84
N VAL A 79 29.58 50.26 -15.59
CA VAL A 79 28.26 49.84 -16.06
C VAL A 79 28.36 48.60 -16.94
N THR A 80 29.35 48.55 -17.84
CA THR A 80 29.57 47.37 -18.70
C THR A 80 29.99 46.15 -17.87
N SER A 81 30.83 46.35 -16.85
CA SER A 81 31.27 45.30 -15.93
C SER A 81 30.11 44.76 -15.11
N ARG A 82 29.33 45.64 -14.48
CA ARG A 82 28.11 45.29 -13.72
C ARG A 82 27.12 44.52 -14.58
N ARG A 83 26.85 45.00 -15.80
CA ARG A 83 25.95 44.32 -16.75
C ARG A 83 26.44 42.92 -17.12
N ARG A 84 27.75 42.73 -17.33
CA ARG A 84 28.31 41.39 -17.60
C ARG A 84 28.19 40.47 -16.38
N ALA A 85 28.46 40.98 -15.18
CA ALA A 85 28.31 40.21 -13.95
C ALA A 85 26.85 39.77 -13.71
N GLU A 86 25.89 40.66 -13.94
CA GLU A 86 24.45 40.33 -13.85
C GLU A 86 24.02 39.32 -14.92
N GLN A 87 24.54 39.45 -16.15
CA GLN A 87 24.26 38.48 -17.21
C GLN A 87 24.80 37.09 -16.87
N GLU A 88 26.00 37.02 -16.29
CA GLU A 88 26.58 35.74 -15.90
C GLU A 88 25.82 35.11 -14.72
N LYS A 89 25.42 35.94 -13.74
CA LYS A 89 24.54 35.51 -12.65
C LYS A 89 23.20 34.97 -13.17
N MET A 90 22.56 35.69 -14.10
CA MET A 90 21.31 35.23 -14.71
C MET A 90 21.49 33.91 -15.47
N ARG A 91 22.64 33.72 -16.13
CA ARG A 91 22.97 32.45 -16.81
C ARG A 91 23.16 31.30 -15.82
N SER A 92 23.87 31.52 -14.71
CA SER A 92 24.07 30.49 -13.70
C SER A 92 22.76 30.12 -13.00
N GLU A 93 21.94 31.11 -12.63
CA GLU A 93 20.60 30.88 -12.06
C GLU A 93 19.70 30.12 -13.03
N ARG A 94 19.69 30.49 -14.31
CA ARG A 94 18.94 29.76 -15.33
C ARG A 94 19.42 28.31 -15.46
N ALA A 95 20.73 28.06 -15.48
CA ALA A 95 21.28 26.71 -15.57
C ALA A 95 20.90 25.87 -14.35
N GLN A 96 20.94 26.47 -13.15
CA GLN A 96 20.49 25.82 -11.92
C GLN A 96 18.99 25.47 -11.98
N LEU A 97 18.13 26.43 -12.34
CA LEU A 97 16.69 26.18 -12.45
C LEU A 97 16.37 25.09 -13.48
N GLN A 98 17.09 25.07 -14.61
CA GLN A 98 16.92 24.03 -15.62
C GLN A 98 17.30 22.64 -15.07
N HIS A 99 18.37 22.56 -14.29
CA HIS A 99 18.78 21.31 -13.65
C HIS A 99 17.78 20.85 -12.58
N GLU A 100 17.25 21.77 -11.77
CA GLU A 100 16.22 21.47 -10.77
C GLU A 100 14.92 20.95 -11.43
N VAL A 101 14.52 21.53 -12.56
CA VAL A 101 13.36 21.06 -13.34
C VAL A 101 13.61 19.66 -13.90
N GLU A 102 14.81 19.37 -14.39
CA GLU A 102 15.16 18.03 -14.89
C GLU A 102 15.11 16.99 -13.77
N ILE A 103 15.70 17.28 -12.61
CA ILE A 103 15.63 16.42 -11.43
C ILE A 103 14.17 16.18 -11.03
N LEU A 104 13.36 17.24 -10.97
CA LEU A 104 11.96 17.12 -10.58
C LEU A 104 11.17 16.28 -11.58
N THR A 105 11.44 16.45 -12.88
CA THR A 105 10.80 15.66 -13.93
C THR A 105 11.17 14.19 -13.82
N GLN A 106 12.45 13.88 -13.58
CA GLN A 106 12.91 12.51 -13.37
C GLN A 106 12.27 11.89 -12.13
N ARG A 107 12.27 12.61 -11.00
CA ARG A 107 11.69 12.15 -9.75
C ARG A 107 10.19 11.90 -9.88
N LEU A 108 9.46 12.83 -10.51
CA LEU A 108 8.04 12.67 -10.76
C LEU A 108 7.76 11.47 -11.67
N GLY A 109 8.59 11.26 -12.70
CA GLY A 109 8.50 10.07 -13.56
C GLY A 109 8.68 8.77 -12.78
N GLN A 110 9.66 8.73 -11.86
CA GLN A 110 9.89 7.58 -10.98
C GLN A 110 8.73 7.36 -10.00
N GLU A 111 8.20 8.43 -9.38
CA GLU A 111 7.07 8.35 -8.46
C GLU A 111 5.78 7.89 -9.16
N ILE A 112 5.54 8.34 -10.40
CA ILE A 112 4.41 7.86 -11.22
C ILE A 112 4.57 6.37 -11.57
N ALA A 113 5.77 5.95 -11.94
CA ALA A 113 6.05 4.54 -12.25
C ALA A 113 5.85 3.66 -11.01
N ALA A 114 6.41 4.05 -9.87
CA ALA A 114 6.23 3.35 -8.60
C ALA A 114 4.75 3.29 -8.19
N MET A 115 4.02 4.40 -8.26
CA MET A 115 2.60 4.44 -7.93
C MET A 115 1.77 3.55 -8.86
N LYS A 116 2.11 3.51 -10.16
CA LYS A 116 1.44 2.63 -11.12
C LYS A 116 1.67 1.16 -10.77
N ASP A 117 2.89 0.79 -10.39
CA ASP A 117 3.23 -0.57 -10.00
C ASP A 117 2.56 -0.95 -8.67
N ASP A 118 2.50 -0.03 -7.70
CA ASP A 118 1.78 -0.20 -6.43
C ASP A 118 0.27 -0.39 -6.66
N ILE A 119 -0.35 0.43 -7.53
CA ILE A 119 -1.76 0.29 -7.88
C ILE A 119 -2.01 -1.05 -8.57
N LYS A 120 -1.11 -1.47 -9.47
CA LYS A 120 -1.22 -2.76 -10.14
C LYS A 120 -1.07 -3.91 -9.15
N GLY A 121 -0.10 -3.84 -8.25
CA GLY A 121 0.12 -4.82 -7.19
C GLY A 121 -1.11 -4.96 -6.30
N THR A 122 -1.61 -3.84 -5.75
CA THR A 122 -2.81 -3.84 -4.90
C THR A 122 -4.07 -4.32 -5.63
N PHE A 123 -4.19 -4.04 -6.93
CA PHE A 123 -5.28 -4.56 -7.75
C PHE A 123 -5.18 -6.09 -7.96
N ASP A 124 -4.00 -6.58 -8.31
CA ASP A 124 -3.76 -8.01 -8.50
C ASP A 124 -3.93 -8.78 -7.18
N ASP A 125 -3.48 -8.23 -6.05
CA ASP A 125 -3.69 -8.78 -4.71
C ASP A 125 -5.18 -8.88 -4.38
N ARG A 126 -5.96 -7.81 -4.59
CA ARG A 126 -7.42 -7.85 -4.39
C ARG A 126 -8.09 -8.85 -5.30
N LYS A 127 -7.66 -8.95 -6.56
CA LYS A 127 -8.19 -9.92 -7.52
C LYS A 127 -7.91 -11.36 -7.08
N MET A 128 -6.73 -11.63 -6.52
CA MET A 128 -6.39 -12.93 -5.97
C MET A 128 -7.17 -13.23 -4.68
N ALA A 129 -7.35 -12.25 -3.81
CA ALA A 129 -8.15 -12.37 -2.59
C ALA A 129 -9.60 -12.73 -2.92
N VAL A 130 -10.23 -12.02 -3.86
CA VAL A 130 -11.61 -12.31 -4.31
C VAL A 130 -11.71 -13.72 -4.87
N ARG A 131 -10.77 -14.14 -5.72
CA ARG A 131 -10.78 -15.52 -6.26
C ARG A 131 -10.58 -16.57 -5.17
N ASN A 132 -9.77 -16.28 -4.16
CA ASN A 132 -9.60 -17.18 -3.03
C ASN A 132 -10.89 -17.28 -2.21
N ASP A 133 -11.57 -16.16 -1.96
CA ASP A 133 -12.85 -16.12 -1.28
C ASP A 133 -13.94 -16.89 -2.06
N GLU A 134 -13.97 -16.76 -3.39
CA GLU A 134 -14.83 -17.56 -4.26
C GLU A 134 -14.56 -19.07 -4.11
N ARG A 135 -13.30 -19.50 -4.11
CA ARG A 135 -12.92 -20.91 -3.91
C ARG A 135 -13.30 -21.41 -2.51
N LEU A 136 -13.13 -20.58 -1.50
CA LEU A 136 -13.54 -20.90 -0.12
C LEU A 136 -15.07 -21.02 -0.02
N MET A 137 -15.80 -20.13 -0.67
CA MET A 137 -17.27 -20.19 -0.76
C MET A 137 -17.72 -21.47 -1.46
N GLU A 138 -17.16 -21.78 -2.63
CA GLU A 138 -17.44 -23.00 -3.39
C GLU A 138 -17.16 -24.26 -2.55
N SER A 139 -16.03 -24.29 -1.84
CA SER A 139 -15.69 -25.40 -0.94
C SER A 139 -16.70 -25.54 0.21
N LYS A 140 -17.19 -24.43 0.78
CA LYS A 140 -18.24 -24.45 1.80
C LYS A 140 -19.56 -24.97 1.23
N ILE A 141 -19.94 -24.57 0.02
CA ILE A 141 -21.14 -25.05 -0.67
C ILE A 141 -21.05 -26.57 -0.87
N GLN A 142 -19.91 -27.07 -1.36
CA GLN A 142 -19.72 -28.51 -1.55
C GLN A 142 -19.78 -29.30 -0.24
N ARG A 143 -19.17 -28.79 0.83
CA ARG A 143 -19.26 -29.40 2.17
C ARG A 143 -20.69 -29.42 2.69
N LEU A 144 -21.42 -28.32 2.55
CA LEU A 144 -22.84 -28.25 2.94
C LEU A 144 -23.68 -29.22 2.11
N ASN A 145 -23.45 -29.31 0.81
CA ASN A 145 -24.16 -30.25 -0.06
C ASN A 145 -23.87 -31.71 0.34
N TYR A 146 -22.61 -32.03 0.63
CA TYR A 146 -22.23 -33.35 1.14
C TYR A 146 -22.89 -33.65 2.49
N GLN A 147 -22.83 -32.71 3.43
CA GLN A 147 -23.45 -32.86 4.75
C GLN A 147 -24.96 -33.08 4.62
N ILE A 148 -25.67 -32.24 3.86
CA ILE A 148 -27.11 -32.42 3.59
C ILE A 148 -27.37 -33.79 2.98
N THR A 149 -26.59 -34.22 1.99
CA THR A 149 -26.78 -35.52 1.33
C THR A 149 -26.59 -36.69 2.29
N VAL A 150 -25.56 -36.63 3.14
CA VAL A 150 -25.28 -37.66 4.14
C VAL A 150 -26.34 -37.67 5.22
N ASP A 151 -26.73 -36.51 5.74
CA ASP A 151 -27.76 -36.38 6.76
C ASP A 151 -29.11 -36.91 6.23
N LEU A 152 -29.49 -36.57 4.99
CA LEU A 152 -30.72 -37.11 4.36
C LEU A 152 -30.66 -38.62 4.15
N GLN A 153 -29.50 -39.15 3.74
CA GLN A 153 -29.33 -40.60 3.56
C GLN A 153 -29.29 -41.36 4.90
N ALA A 154 -28.69 -40.77 5.93
CA ALA A 154 -28.62 -41.33 7.26
C ALA A 154 -30.00 -41.31 7.92
N ASP A 155 -30.74 -40.20 7.82
CA ASP A 155 -32.10 -40.08 8.31
C ASP A 155 -33.04 -41.07 7.59
N ALA A 156 -32.98 -41.15 6.26
CA ALA A 156 -33.79 -42.10 5.49
C ALA A 156 -33.43 -43.56 5.79
N LYS A 157 -32.14 -43.89 5.97
CA LYS A 157 -31.72 -45.25 6.35
C LYS A 157 -32.12 -45.58 7.79
N SER A 158 -31.97 -44.65 8.73
CA SER A 158 -32.35 -44.81 10.14
C SER A 158 -33.84 -45.03 10.30
N GLU A 159 -34.68 -44.27 9.59
CA GLU A 159 -36.13 -44.49 9.58
C GLU A 159 -36.49 -45.87 9.03
N VAL A 160 -35.85 -46.31 7.94
CA VAL A 160 -36.07 -47.63 7.34
C VAL A 160 -35.58 -48.76 8.25
N GLU A 161 -34.43 -48.61 8.89
CA GLU A 161 -33.89 -49.59 9.85
C GLU A 161 -34.74 -49.65 11.12
N GLY A 162 -35.22 -48.51 11.61
CA GLY A 162 -36.18 -48.44 12.71
C GLY A 162 -37.50 -49.15 12.38
N LEU A 163 -38.03 -48.92 11.18
CA LEU A 163 -39.21 -49.64 10.67
C LEU A 163 -38.96 -51.14 10.57
N ARG A 164 -37.80 -51.56 10.03
CA ARG A 164 -37.42 -52.98 9.95
C ARG A 164 -37.32 -53.61 11.33
N TRP A 165 -36.71 -52.93 12.30
CA TRP A 165 -36.57 -53.40 13.67
C TRP A 165 -37.92 -53.56 14.39
N VAL A 166 -38.82 -52.59 14.23
CA VAL A 166 -40.18 -52.68 14.77
C VAL A 166 -40.95 -53.80 14.10
N MET A 167 -40.81 -53.96 12.78
CA MET A 167 -41.54 -54.97 12.04
C MET A 167 -41.10 -56.39 12.40
N THR A 168 -39.81 -56.68 12.48
CA THR A 168 -39.31 -58.00 12.90
C THR A 168 -39.75 -58.34 14.32
N ARG A 169 -39.67 -57.38 15.25
CA ARG A 169 -40.15 -57.58 16.62
C ARG A 169 -41.64 -57.91 16.67
N ARG A 170 -42.47 -57.18 15.91
CA ARG A 170 -43.92 -57.44 15.83
C ARG A 170 -44.21 -58.83 15.24
N VAL A 171 -43.49 -59.23 14.20
CA VAL A 171 -43.64 -60.56 13.58
C VAL A 171 -43.24 -61.69 14.54
N ILE A 172 -42.11 -61.54 15.25
CA ILE A 172 -41.66 -62.54 16.24
C ILE A 172 -42.68 -62.69 17.37
N LEU A 173 -43.21 -61.58 17.90
CA LEU A 173 -44.24 -61.62 18.94
C LEU A 173 -45.53 -62.29 18.45
N ALA A 174 -45.96 -62.00 17.22
CA ALA A 174 -47.13 -62.65 16.63
C ALA A 174 -46.94 -64.17 16.47
N LEU A 175 -45.78 -64.60 15.96
CA LEU A 175 -45.45 -66.02 15.84
C LEU A 175 -45.36 -66.71 17.22
N GLY A 176 -44.72 -66.06 18.19
CA GLY A 176 -44.65 -66.55 19.57
C GLY A 176 -46.04 -66.69 20.20
N ALA A 177 -46.93 -65.71 20.00
CA ALA A 177 -48.31 -65.77 20.46
C ALA A 177 -49.08 -66.93 19.82
N ILE A 178 -48.89 -67.19 18.52
CA ILE A 178 -49.48 -68.34 17.83
C ILE A 178 -48.97 -69.65 18.44
N VAL A 179 -47.67 -69.80 18.66
CA VAL A 179 -47.09 -71.02 19.28
C VAL A 179 -47.64 -71.21 20.70
N ILE A 180 -47.70 -70.15 21.51
CA ILE A 180 -48.27 -70.19 22.85
C ILE A 180 -49.76 -70.55 22.80
N MET A 181 -50.52 -70.02 21.84
CA MET A 181 -51.94 -70.34 21.67
C MET A 181 -52.16 -71.81 21.27
N VAL A 182 -51.30 -72.36 20.41
CA VAL A 182 -51.34 -73.78 20.00
C VAL A 182 -50.96 -74.68 21.17
N VAL A 183 -49.84 -74.42 21.86
CA VAL A 183 -49.43 -75.21 23.03
C VAL A 183 -50.42 -75.06 24.19
N GLY A 184 -50.96 -73.86 24.40
CA GLY A 184 -51.97 -73.55 25.41
C GLY A 184 -53.27 -74.30 25.15
N SER A 185 -53.80 -74.26 23.92
CA SER A 185 -54.97 -75.07 23.56
C SER A 185 -54.70 -76.56 23.76
N LEU A 186 -53.56 -77.09 23.31
CA LEU A 186 -53.17 -78.49 23.53
C LEU A 186 -53.06 -78.85 25.03
N ARG A 187 -52.50 -77.99 25.87
CA ARG A 187 -52.40 -78.20 27.33
C ARG A 187 -53.76 -78.17 28.00
N ILE A 188 -54.65 -77.26 27.60
CA ILE A 188 -56.02 -77.21 28.13
C ILE A 188 -56.79 -78.49 27.72
N TYR A 189 -56.64 -78.93 26.47
CA TYR A 189 -57.18 -80.22 26.01
C TYR A 189 -56.57 -81.41 26.76
N SER A 190 -55.24 -81.45 26.95
CA SER A 190 -54.60 -82.58 27.65
C SER A 190 -54.94 -82.59 29.14
N ASN A 191 -55.10 -81.43 29.78
CA ASN A 191 -55.45 -81.36 31.20
C ASN A 191 -56.91 -81.77 31.43
N THR A 192 -57.83 -81.38 30.54
CA THR A 192 -59.22 -81.84 30.56
C THR A 192 -59.36 -83.32 30.24
N VAL A 193 -58.54 -83.87 29.34
CA VAL A 193 -58.48 -85.33 29.06
C VAL A 193 -57.82 -86.11 30.18
N HIS A 194 -56.78 -85.59 30.86
CA HIS A 194 -56.22 -86.25 32.04
C HIS A 194 -57.17 -86.23 33.24
N GLU A 195 -58.02 -85.21 33.40
CA GLU A 195 -59.12 -85.24 34.37
C GLU A 195 -60.15 -86.33 34.02
N GLN A 196 -60.45 -86.54 32.73
CA GLN A 196 -61.30 -87.66 32.27
C GLN A 196 -60.64 -89.03 32.47
N GLU A 197 -59.32 -89.14 32.26
CA GLU A 197 -58.58 -90.38 32.46
C GLU A 197 -58.40 -90.73 33.94
N GLN A 198 -58.20 -89.74 34.81
CA GLN A 198 -58.10 -89.95 36.25
C GLN A 198 -59.46 -90.30 36.87
N THR A 199 -60.55 -89.68 36.40
CA THR A 199 -61.91 -90.06 36.80
C THR A 199 -62.28 -91.46 36.30
N ALA A 200 -61.89 -91.84 35.08
CA ALA A 200 -62.08 -93.20 34.54
C ALA A 200 -61.22 -94.26 35.24
N LYS A 201 -59.94 -93.98 35.56
CA LYS A 201 -59.05 -94.91 36.28
C LYS A 201 -59.43 -95.07 37.75
N ARG A 202 -60.04 -94.04 38.37
CA ARG A 202 -60.59 -94.10 39.73
C ARG A 202 -61.91 -94.89 39.78
N LEU A 203 -62.71 -94.86 38.71
CA LEU A 203 -63.91 -95.69 38.53
C LEU A 203 -63.56 -97.16 38.21
N ALA A 204 -62.50 -97.42 37.46
CA ALA A 204 -62.04 -98.77 37.11
C ALA A 204 -61.36 -99.50 38.28
N ARG A 205 -60.64 -98.79 39.17
CA ARG A 205 -60.03 -99.38 40.38
C ARG A 205 -61.03 -99.80 41.48
N MET A 206 -62.33 -99.56 41.31
CA MET A 206 -63.40 -100.08 42.18
C MET A 206 -64.04 -101.39 41.69
N ARG A 207 -63.65 -101.92 40.51
CA ARG A 207 -64.16 -103.19 39.94
C ARG A 207 -63.00 -104.17 39.73
N SER A 208 -62.89 -105.19 40.61
CA SER A 208 -61.94 -106.36 40.58
C SER A 208 -60.45 -106.03 40.80
N GLY A 209 -59.66 -106.54 41.76
CA GLY A 209 -59.67 -107.76 42.60
C GLY A 209 -59.14 -108.97 41.82
N GLY A 210 -57.99 -109.62 42.06
CA GLY A 210 -56.85 -109.51 42.99
C GLY A 210 -55.83 -110.67 42.73
N THR A 211 -54.62 -110.59 43.32
CA THR A 211 -53.67 -111.70 43.72
C THR A 211 -53.08 -112.64 42.63
N GLN A 212 -51.85 -113.18 42.59
CA GLN A 212 -50.61 -113.21 43.43
C GLN A 212 -49.50 -113.95 42.59
N THR A 213 -48.20 -113.66 42.82
CA THR A 213 -46.96 -114.54 42.88
C THR A 213 -46.75 -115.71 41.87
N ASP A 214 -45.59 -116.14 41.35
CA ASP A 214 -44.18 -116.17 41.80
C ASP A 214 -43.22 -116.66 40.65
N SER A 215 -41.93 -116.31 40.79
CA SER A 215 -40.63 -116.95 40.42
C SER A 215 -40.29 -117.69 39.09
N GLY A 216 -39.03 -117.50 38.66
CA GLY A 216 -38.24 -118.36 37.73
C GLY A 216 -37.37 -117.59 36.72
N SER A 217 -36.18 -117.08 37.06
CA SER A 217 -34.82 -117.69 37.02
C SER A 217 -34.19 -117.97 35.64
N GLY A 218 -33.06 -117.30 35.36
CA GLY A 218 -32.00 -117.69 34.41
C GLY A 218 -32.22 -117.27 32.95
N ARG A 219 -31.22 -116.97 32.12
CA ARG A 219 -29.75 -116.91 32.20
C ARG A 219 -29.27 -116.55 30.78
N GLY A 220 -28.15 -115.83 30.65
CA GLY A 220 -27.36 -115.77 29.40
C GLY A 220 -27.73 -114.61 28.47
N ALA A 221 -26.91 -113.56 28.25
CA ALA A 221 -25.50 -113.48 27.84
C ALA A 221 -25.39 -113.03 26.37
N ALA A 222 -24.32 -112.26 26.11
CA ALA A 222 -23.81 -111.74 24.84
C ALA A 222 -24.60 -110.55 24.26
N GLY A 223 -24.09 -109.31 24.20
CA GLY A 223 -22.72 -108.84 24.29
C GLY A 223 -22.09 -108.69 22.91
N SER A 224 -22.02 -107.44 22.43
CA SER A 224 -20.92 -106.84 21.65
C SER A 224 -21.40 -105.44 21.23
N ASN A 225 -20.86 -104.34 21.78
CA ASN A 225 -19.59 -103.69 21.42
C ASN A 225 -19.54 -103.38 19.91
N SER A 226 -19.26 -102.16 19.46
CA SER A 226 -18.19 -101.25 19.90
C SER A 226 -18.36 -99.82 19.33
N PRO A 227 -17.56 -98.84 19.80
CA PRO A 227 -17.80 -97.39 19.78
C PRO A 227 -17.07 -96.67 18.62
N THR A 228 -16.96 -95.34 18.57
CA THR A 228 -15.81 -94.52 19.03
C THR A 228 -16.20 -93.06 18.70
N ALA A 229 -16.39 -92.10 19.63
CA ALA A 229 -15.47 -91.38 20.52
C ALA A 229 -14.50 -90.40 19.82
N GLY A 230 -14.58 -89.13 20.25
CA GLY A 230 -13.52 -88.12 20.22
C GLY A 230 -13.84 -86.86 19.39
N GLN A 231 -13.54 -85.62 19.79
CA GLN A 231 -12.92 -85.06 21.01
C GLN A 231 -12.86 -83.51 20.83
N GLU A 232 -13.15 -82.74 21.90
CA GLU A 232 -12.57 -81.42 22.34
C GLU A 232 -12.46 -80.22 21.36
N MET A 233 -12.26 -78.94 21.72
CA MET A 233 -12.22 -78.07 22.92
C MET A 233 -12.36 -76.63 22.34
N ASN A 234 -13.17 -75.72 22.89
CA ASN A 234 -12.83 -74.62 23.81
C ASN A 234 -11.51 -73.81 23.58
N GLY A 235 -11.62 -72.48 23.69
CA GLY A 235 -10.54 -71.47 23.82
C GLY A 235 -10.19 -70.78 22.49
N GLY A 236 -10.22 -69.45 22.28
CA GLY A 236 -10.15 -68.31 23.19
C GLY A 236 -8.74 -67.70 23.13
N GLU A 237 -8.55 -66.58 22.42
CA GLU A 237 -7.46 -65.56 22.51
C GLU A 237 -7.67 -64.55 21.35
N MET A 238 -7.97 -63.26 21.56
CA MET A 238 -7.09 -62.14 21.97
C MET A 238 -5.69 -62.16 21.35
N LEU A 239 -5.45 -61.26 20.39
CA LEU A 239 -4.13 -60.67 20.18
C LEU A 239 -4.25 -59.21 19.73
N VAL A 240 -3.46 -58.39 20.41
CA VAL A 240 -3.24 -56.96 20.30
C VAL A 240 -1.96 -56.74 19.46
N ASP A 241 -1.58 -55.48 19.27
CA ASP A 241 -0.29 -54.96 18.78
C ASP A 241 -0.09 -54.90 17.26
N SER A 242 0.53 -53.88 16.66
CA SER A 242 1.10 -52.62 17.14
C SER A 242 1.63 -51.85 15.91
N LEU A 243 1.52 -50.53 15.88
CA LEU A 243 2.41 -49.67 15.08
C LEU A 243 3.82 -49.68 15.69
N PRO A 244 4.86 -49.37 14.88
CA PRO A 244 5.59 -48.16 15.20
C PRO A 244 6.01 -47.31 13.99
N THR A 245 6.17 -46.04 14.33
CA THR A 245 6.85 -44.94 13.65
C THR A 245 8.27 -45.27 13.18
N GLY A 246 8.58 -44.79 11.98
CA GLY A 246 9.91 -44.57 11.41
C GLY A 246 9.76 -43.62 10.22
#